data_AF-A0A5J5K0Z0-F1
#
_entry.id   AF-A0A5J5K0Z0-F1
#
_cell.length_a   1.000
_cell.length_b   1.000
_cell.length_c   1.000
_cell.angle_alpha   90.00
_cell.angle_beta   90.00
_cell.angle_gamma   90.00
#
_symmetry.space_group_name_H-M   'P 1'
#
loop_
_entity.id
_entity.type
_entity.pdbx_description
1 polymer ?
#
loop_
_entity_poly.entity_id
_entity_poly.type
_entity_poly.pdbx_seq_one_letter_code
_entity_poly.pdbx_strand_id
1 'polypeptide(L)'
;MRFHADLHMHSRYAYACSKNSDLEQLTWWARRKGVTLMGTGDFTHPAWLDRLRTALVPAEPGLFRLRDDLDREVSRALPGSVANAPVRYMLTVEISTVYSQGGRSRKIHHLVHLPGFAQVEAFNRVLAGIADLGVDGRPTVRMSARDLLETTLAQGEGAFLVPAHVWTPWFGVFGSKSGFDTLEECFGDLTEHVFALETGLSADPGMMWQVSGLDGYRLVSYSDAHSPPIVGRETTVFDTDLDYFAVLRALRSGDGLAGTTEFFPEAGKYHVDGHRKCGVRLDPEETRKLGGVCPVCGRTLTVGVQSRVEDLADRPAGRSPRGAAGFRNLLPLPDVVAEILGVGPKSKKVTAETDRLVATLGPELAILGDLPLADIAACSPRLAEAVGRLRNGDVTKDPGYDGEFGRIHTLPPMRP
;
A
#
# COMPACT_ATOMS: atom_id res chain seq x y z
N MET A 1 4.50 -21.33 1.83
CA MET A 1 5.80 -20.65 1.70
C MET A 1 5.58 -19.20 2.11
N ARG A 2 6.45 -18.61 2.92
CA ARG A 2 6.26 -17.23 3.37
C ARG A 2 6.85 -16.22 2.40
N PHE A 3 6.06 -15.24 1.95
CA PHE A 3 6.53 -14.20 1.02
C PHE A 3 5.79 -12.87 1.18
N HIS A 4 6.47 -11.79 0.80
CA HIS A 4 5.90 -10.45 0.73
C HIS A 4 5.29 -10.18 -0.65
N ALA A 5 4.09 -9.59 -0.65
CA ALA A 5 3.34 -9.18 -1.84
C ALA A 5 3.01 -7.69 -1.80
N ASP A 6 3.26 -7.00 -2.92
CA ASP A 6 2.90 -5.60 -3.15
C ASP A 6 2.07 -5.51 -4.44
N LEU A 7 0.73 -5.50 -4.31
CA LEU A 7 -0.18 -5.67 -5.45
C LEU A 7 -0.75 -4.36 -6.01
N HIS A 8 -0.40 -3.22 -5.39
CA HIS A 8 -0.83 -1.90 -5.80
C HIS A 8 0.38 -1.08 -6.27
N MET A 9 0.49 -0.89 -7.58
CA MET A 9 1.51 -0.03 -8.16
C MET A 9 1.04 0.61 -9.46
N HIS A 10 1.82 1.59 -9.88
CA HIS A 10 1.58 2.33 -11.10
C HIS A 10 2.76 2.26 -12.05
N SER A 11 2.42 2.11 -13.33
CA SER A 11 3.35 2.17 -14.44
C SER A 11 3.72 3.62 -14.77
N ARG A 12 4.70 3.80 -15.66
CA ARG A 12 5.06 5.12 -16.21
C ARG A 12 3.93 5.84 -16.96
N TYR A 13 2.79 5.17 -17.20
CA TYR A 13 1.62 5.75 -17.87
C TYR A 13 0.60 6.34 -16.90
N ALA A 14 0.74 6.09 -15.59
CA ALA A 14 -0.09 6.75 -14.59
C ALA A 14 0.33 8.21 -14.37
N TYR A 15 -0.65 9.07 -14.05
CA TYR A 15 -0.36 10.44 -13.66
C TYR A 15 0.52 10.52 -12.41
N ALA A 16 1.41 11.52 -12.39
CA ALA A 16 2.36 11.77 -11.32
C ALA A 16 3.27 10.56 -10.97
N CYS A 17 3.40 9.58 -11.88
CA CYS A 17 4.29 8.44 -11.73
C CYS A 17 5.65 8.69 -12.42
N SER A 18 6.68 8.04 -11.90
CA SER A 18 8.03 8.07 -12.46
C SER A 18 8.07 7.47 -13.86
N LYS A 19 8.77 8.12 -14.79
CA LYS A 19 9.06 7.57 -16.13
C LYS A 19 9.84 6.26 -16.09
N ASN A 20 10.52 5.99 -14.97
CA ASN A 20 11.29 4.77 -14.74
C ASN A 20 10.42 3.63 -14.17
N SER A 21 9.11 3.83 -13.96
CA SER A 21 8.20 2.76 -13.51
C SER A 21 7.87 1.81 -14.67
N ASP A 22 8.87 1.01 -15.06
CA ASP A 22 8.79 -0.08 -16.05
C ASP A 22 9.21 -1.41 -15.37
N LEU A 23 8.88 -2.53 -16.00
CA LEU A 23 8.98 -3.86 -15.38
C LEU A 23 10.40 -4.22 -14.90
N GLU A 24 11.44 -3.87 -15.65
CA GLU A 24 12.83 -4.14 -15.27
C GLU A 24 13.23 -3.37 -14.00
N GLN A 25 12.86 -2.09 -13.92
CA GLN A 25 13.15 -1.26 -12.76
C GLN A 25 12.31 -1.68 -11.56
N LEU A 26 11.04 -2.04 -11.77
CA LEU A 26 10.19 -2.59 -10.72
C LEU A 26 10.75 -3.92 -10.19
N THR A 27 11.20 -4.83 -11.08
CA THR A 27 11.84 -6.09 -10.66
C THR A 27 13.15 -5.83 -9.92
N TRP A 28 13.97 -4.89 -10.39
CA TRP A 28 15.22 -4.51 -9.74
C TRP A 28 14.97 -4.05 -8.30
N TRP A 29 13.98 -3.19 -8.10
CA TRP A 29 13.60 -2.72 -6.76
C TRP A 29 12.91 -3.79 -5.93
N ALA A 30 12.01 -4.60 -6.50
CA ALA A 30 11.35 -5.71 -5.79
C ALA A 30 12.38 -6.68 -5.18
N ARG A 31 13.42 -7.06 -5.94
CA ARG A 31 14.51 -7.91 -5.45
C ARG A 31 15.29 -7.27 -4.30
N ARG A 32 15.65 -5.99 -4.43
CA ARG A 32 16.33 -5.23 -3.36
C ARG A 32 15.48 -5.09 -2.11
N LYS A 33 14.17 -4.91 -2.29
CA LYS A 33 13.21 -4.73 -1.21
C LYS A 33 12.86 -6.06 -0.54
N GLY A 34 12.90 -7.17 -1.27
CA GLY A 34 12.47 -8.48 -0.80
C GLY A 34 11.00 -8.78 -1.10
N VAL A 35 10.41 -8.10 -2.08
CA VAL A 35 9.04 -8.36 -2.54
C VAL A 35 9.07 -9.47 -3.58
N THR A 36 8.34 -10.54 -3.32
CA THR A 36 8.32 -11.75 -4.18
C THR A 36 7.17 -11.72 -5.17
N LEU A 37 6.03 -11.13 -4.79
CA LEU A 37 4.86 -11.01 -5.64
C LEU A 37 4.49 -9.53 -5.83
N MET A 38 4.43 -9.09 -7.08
CA MET A 38 4.14 -7.72 -7.49
C MET A 38 2.81 -7.69 -8.24
N GLY A 39 2.04 -6.63 -8.08
CA GLY A 39 1.01 -6.25 -9.05
C GLY A 39 1.66 -5.81 -10.36
N THR A 40 0.95 -5.81 -11.48
CA THR A 40 1.44 -5.16 -12.70
C THR A 40 1.18 -3.66 -12.70
N GLY A 41 0.10 -3.24 -12.04
CA GLY A 41 -0.49 -1.92 -12.24
C GLY A 41 -1.06 -1.75 -13.65
N ASP A 42 -1.99 -0.82 -13.78
CA ASP A 42 -2.35 -0.12 -15.03
C ASP A 42 -2.64 -0.98 -16.28
N PHE A 43 -3.05 -2.25 -16.15
CA PHE A 43 -3.20 -3.14 -17.31
C PHE A 43 -4.28 -2.68 -18.32
N THR A 44 -5.07 -1.67 -17.96
CA THR A 44 -6.05 -1.03 -18.84
C THR A 44 -5.40 -0.13 -19.88
N HIS A 45 -4.22 0.44 -19.58
CA HIS A 45 -3.55 1.36 -20.48
C HIS A 45 -2.98 0.61 -21.69
N PRO A 46 -3.37 0.92 -22.95
CA PRO A 46 -3.02 0.10 -24.12
C PRO A 46 -1.51 -0.11 -24.31
N ALA A 47 -0.70 0.95 -24.20
CA ALA A 47 0.75 0.84 -24.36
C ALA A 47 1.41 0.06 -23.20
N TRP A 48 0.80 0.08 -22.01
CA TRP A 48 1.30 -0.72 -20.90
C TRP A 48 0.92 -2.18 -21.08
N LEU A 49 -0.32 -2.48 -21.49
CA LEU A 49 -0.76 -3.83 -21.78
C LEU A 49 0.11 -4.52 -22.84
N ASP A 50 0.47 -3.81 -23.91
CA ASP A 50 1.39 -4.32 -24.92
C ASP A 50 2.79 -4.59 -24.36
N ARG A 51 3.27 -3.71 -23.46
CA ARG A 51 4.51 -3.93 -22.72
C ARG A 51 4.42 -5.16 -21.83
N LEU A 52 3.34 -5.34 -21.06
CA LEU A 52 3.11 -6.50 -20.21
C LEU A 52 3.14 -7.80 -21.04
N ARG A 53 2.40 -7.86 -22.16
CA ARG A 53 2.36 -9.05 -23.03
C ARG A 53 3.70 -9.41 -23.65
N THR A 54 4.49 -8.40 -24.02
CA THR A 54 5.79 -8.65 -24.67
C THR A 54 6.86 -9.02 -23.66
N ALA A 55 6.81 -8.47 -22.44
CA ALA A 55 7.84 -8.64 -21.43
C ALA A 55 7.60 -9.81 -20.47
N LEU A 56 6.34 -10.21 -20.26
CA LEU A 56 5.95 -11.22 -19.30
C LEU A 56 5.64 -12.56 -19.96
N VAL A 57 6.04 -13.64 -19.29
CA VAL A 57 5.71 -15.02 -19.65
C VAL A 57 5.03 -15.72 -18.46
N PRO A 58 4.16 -16.72 -18.68
CA PRO A 58 3.56 -17.49 -17.59
C PRO A 58 4.64 -18.14 -16.70
N ALA A 59 4.36 -18.23 -15.40
CA ALA A 59 5.26 -18.84 -14.41
C ALA A 59 4.55 -19.91 -13.58
N GLU A 60 3.66 -19.48 -12.68
CA GLU A 60 2.75 -20.32 -11.90
C GLU A 60 1.30 -20.00 -12.31
N PRO A 61 0.28 -20.80 -11.91
CA PRO A 61 -1.10 -20.52 -12.32
C PRO A 61 -1.54 -19.09 -11.96
N GLY A 62 -1.95 -18.36 -12.99
CA GLY A 62 -2.35 -16.95 -12.91
C GLY A 62 -1.23 -15.94 -12.58
N LEU A 63 0.02 -16.39 -12.49
CA LEU A 63 1.18 -15.55 -12.23
C LEU A 63 2.13 -15.52 -13.43
N PHE A 64 2.85 -14.40 -13.54
CA PHE A 64 3.76 -14.13 -14.64
C PHE A 64 5.16 -13.79 -14.10
N ARG A 65 6.15 -13.87 -14.97
CA ARG A 65 7.53 -13.44 -14.68
C ARG A 65 8.11 -12.71 -15.87
N LEU A 66 9.14 -11.91 -15.65
CA LEU A 66 9.92 -11.36 -16.75
C LEU A 66 10.48 -12.47 -17.64
N ARG A 67 10.51 -12.20 -18.94
CA ARG A 67 11.20 -13.02 -19.94
C ARG A 67 12.70 -13.12 -19.60
N ASP A 68 13.31 -14.26 -19.90
CA ASP A 68 14.64 -14.63 -19.41
C ASP A 68 15.77 -13.66 -19.81
N ASP A 69 15.68 -13.03 -20.97
CA ASP A 69 16.64 -11.99 -21.41
C ASP A 69 16.54 -10.72 -20.55
N LEU A 70 15.33 -10.21 -20.32
CA LEU A 70 15.08 -9.05 -19.48
C LEU A 70 15.48 -9.32 -18.02
N ASP A 71 15.11 -10.50 -17.50
CA ASP A 71 15.44 -10.88 -16.12
C ASP A 71 16.96 -11.01 -15.91
N ARG A 72 17.70 -11.52 -16.90
CA ARG A 72 19.17 -11.58 -16.85
C ARG A 72 19.81 -10.20 -16.84
N GLU A 73 19.25 -9.22 -17.56
CA GLU A 73 19.74 -7.84 -17.53
C GLU A 73 19.57 -7.22 -16.14
N VAL A 74 18.39 -7.40 -15.52
CA VAL A 74 18.14 -6.95 -14.14
C VAL A 74 19.12 -7.61 -13.17
N SER A 75 19.32 -8.93 -13.30
CA SER A 75 20.20 -9.71 -12.41
C SER A 75 21.66 -9.23 -12.47
N ARG A 76 22.17 -8.84 -13.65
CA ARG A 76 23.54 -8.32 -13.81
C ARG A 76 23.77 -6.97 -13.11
N ALA A 77 22.70 -6.19 -12.92
CA ALA A 77 22.76 -4.88 -12.30
C ALA A 77 22.53 -4.92 -10.77
N LEU A 78 22.37 -6.11 -10.18
CA LEU A 78 22.12 -6.31 -8.76
C LEU A 78 23.30 -6.98 -8.06
N PRO A 79 23.51 -6.74 -6.75
CA PRO A 79 24.46 -7.51 -5.97
C PRO A 79 24.00 -8.97 -5.86
N GLY A 80 24.96 -9.89 -5.82
CA GLY A 80 24.68 -11.34 -5.82
C GLY A 80 23.75 -11.82 -4.70
N SER A 81 23.71 -11.10 -3.56
CA SER A 81 22.83 -11.38 -2.42
C SER A 81 21.34 -11.31 -2.75
N VAL A 82 20.94 -10.52 -3.75
CA VAL A 82 19.53 -10.34 -4.15
C VAL A 82 19.29 -10.56 -5.65
N ALA A 83 20.35 -10.73 -6.44
CA ALA A 83 20.29 -10.74 -7.89
C ALA A 83 19.34 -11.78 -8.48
N ASN A 84 19.21 -12.95 -7.85
CA ASN A 84 18.41 -14.07 -8.36
C ASN A 84 17.13 -14.33 -7.54
N ALA A 85 16.73 -13.41 -6.67
CA ALA A 85 15.50 -13.58 -5.89
C ALA A 85 14.28 -13.66 -6.83
N PRO A 86 13.37 -14.63 -6.63
CA PRO A 86 12.20 -14.77 -7.50
C PRO A 86 11.28 -13.55 -7.36
N VAL A 87 10.83 -13.04 -8.50
CA VAL A 87 9.75 -12.03 -8.58
C VAL A 87 8.69 -12.57 -9.53
N ARG A 88 7.43 -12.46 -9.11
CA ARG A 88 6.24 -12.79 -9.89
C ARG A 88 5.34 -11.58 -10.01
N TYR A 89 4.55 -11.57 -11.06
CA TYR A 89 3.58 -10.54 -11.38
C TYR A 89 2.17 -11.12 -11.40
N MET A 90 1.26 -10.46 -10.69
CA MET A 90 -0.18 -10.64 -10.76
C MET A 90 -0.78 -9.48 -11.57
N LEU A 91 -1.68 -9.77 -12.51
CA LEU A 91 -2.31 -8.72 -13.31
C LEU A 91 -3.27 -7.91 -12.43
N THR A 92 -2.88 -6.67 -12.14
CA THR A 92 -3.64 -5.73 -11.32
C THR A 92 -3.80 -4.37 -11.99
N VAL A 93 -4.88 -3.67 -11.67
CA VAL A 93 -5.11 -2.28 -12.06
C VAL A 93 -5.87 -1.56 -10.96
N GLU A 94 -5.55 -0.28 -10.73
CA GLU A 94 -6.41 0.61 -9.95
C GLU A 94 -7.38 1.33 -10.88
N ILE A 95 -8.67 1.38 -10.52
CA ILE A 95 -9.72 2.09 -11.26
C ILE A 95 -10.30 3.19 -10.36
N SER A 96 -10.43 4.41 -10.90
CA SER A 96 -11.08 5.52 -10.20
C SER A 96 -12.54 5.62 -10.63
N THR A 97 -13.47 5.37 -9.72
CA THR A 97 -14.91 5.56 -9.96
C THR A 97 -15.34 6.96 -9.55
N VAL A 98 -16.04 7.69 -10.42
CA VAL A 98 -16.57 9.03 -10.14
C VAL A 98 -18.03 9.11 -10.54
N TYR A 99 -18.91 9.24 -9.55
CA TYR A 99 -20.36 9.17 -9.75
C TYR A 99 -21.11 9.90 -8.63
N SER A 100 -22.44 9.95 -8.70
CA SER A 100 -23.30 10.54 -7.67
C SER A 100 -24.14 9.46 -7.01
N GLN A 101 -24.16 9.44 -5.67
CA GLN A 101 -24.98 8.50 -4.90
C GLN A 101 -25.27 9.10 -3.51
N GLY A 102 -26.51 8.92 -3.03
CA GLY A 102 -26.93 9.44 -1.72
C GLY A 102 -26.83 10.97 -1.62
N GLY A 103 -27.08 11.68 -2.72
CA GLY A 103 -26.99 13.15 -2.78
C GLY A 103 -25.57 13.73 -2.73
N ARG A 104 -24.52 12.89 -2.80
CA ARG A 104 -23.11 13.31 -2.75
C ARG A 104 -22.37 12.87 -4.01
N SER A 105 -21.31 13.61 -4.37
CA SER A 105 -20.33 13.14 -5.36
C SER A 105 -19.38 12.15 -4.70
N ARG A 106 -19.31 10.95 -5.26
CA ARG A 106 -18.46 9.84 -4.81
C ARG A 106 -17.26 9.74 -5.73
N LYS A 107 -16.10 9.55 -5.12
CA LYS A 107 -14.83 9.30 -5.80
C LYS A 107 -14.15 8.21 -5.00
N ILE A 108 -14.02 7.02 -5.58
CA ILE A 108 -13.52 5.84 -4.88
C ILE A 108 -12.57 5.08 -5.79
N HIS A 109 -11.43 4.67 -5.26
CA HIS A 109 -10.47 3.83 -5.96
C HIS A 109 -10.62 2.36 -5.58
N HIS A 110 -10.36 1.49 -6.56
CA HIS A 110 -10.53 0.05 -6.43
C HIS A 110 -9.41 -0.67 -7.16
N LEU A 111 -8.84 -1.69 -6.54
CA LEU A 111 -7.96 -2.63 -7.19
C LEU A 111 -8.76 -3.76 -7.83
N VAL A 112 -8.53 -3.99 -9.12
CA VAL A 112 -9.07 -5.13 -9.85
C VAL A 112 -7.95 -6.12 -10.15
N HIS A 113 -8.20 -7.39 -9.84
CA HIS A 113 -7.25 -8.48 -10.04
C HIS A 113 -7.84 -9.51 -11.00
N LEU A 114 -7.08 -9.86 -12.04
CA LEU A 114 -7.54 -10.81 -13.06
C LEU A 114 -6.49 -11.92 -13.27
N PRO A 115 -6.91 -13.19 -13.45
CA PRO A 115 -5.99 -14.33 -13.49
C PRO A 115 -5.24 -14.45 -14.83
N GLY A 116 -5.59 -13.70 -15.86
CA GLY A 116 -4.98 -13.86 -17.18
C GLY A 116 -5.30 -12.77 -18.18
N PHE A 117 -4.51 -12.71 -19.26
CA PHE A 117 -4.64 -11.69 -20.30
C PHE A 117 -5.97 -11.77 -21.06
N ALA A 118 -6.58 -12.95 -21.18
CA ALA A 118 -7.89 -13.09 -21.82
C ALA A 118 -8.98 -12.35 -21.03
N GLN A 119 -8.95 -12.46 -19.69
CA GLN A 119 -9.85 -11.71 -18.80
C GLN A 119 -9.55 -10.21 -18.84
N VAL A 120 -8.26 -9.82 -18.82
CA VAL A 120 -7.86 -8.41 -18.97
C VAL A 120 -8.40 -7.80 -20.27
N GLU A 121 -8.30 -8.51 -21.39
CA GLU A 121 -8.84 -8.03 -22.67
C GLU A 121 -10.35 -7.86 -22.66
N ALA A 122 -11.07 -8.82 -22.09
CA ALA A 122 -12.52 -8.76 -21.97
C ALA A 122 -12.96 -7.60 -21.08
N PHE A 123 -12.30 -7.42 -19.93
CA PHE A 123 -12.53 -6.30 -19.02
C PHE A 123 -12.25 -4.95 -19.69
N ASN A 124 -11.09 -4.82 -20.36
CA ASN A 124 -10.70 -3.59 -21.05
C ASN A 124 -11.67 -3.23 -22.18
N ARG A 125 -12.25 -4.21 -22.90
CA ARG A 125 -13.29 -3.95 -23.91
C ARG A 125 -14.54 -3.31 -23.31
N VAL A 126 -14.95 -3.74 -22.12
CA VAL A 126 -16.08 -3.13 -21.41
C VAL A 126 -15.74 -1.71 -20.98
N LEU A 127 -14.59 -1.51 -20.34
CA LEU A 127 -14.19 -0.18 -19.85
C LEU A 127 -13.92 0.83 -20.98
N ALA A 128 -13.41 0.39 -22.13
CA ALA A 128 -13.20 1.25 -23.29
C ALA A 128 -14.52 1.82 -23.86
N GLY A 129 -15.66 1.18 -23.57
CA GLY A 129 -16.97 1.71 -23.91
C GLY A 129 -17.42 2.90 -23.05
N ILE A 130 -16.77 3.14 -21.90
CA ILE A 130 -17.19 4.14 -20.90
C ILE A 130 -16.10 5.16 -20.51
N ALA A 131 -14.83 4.90 -20.88
CA ALA A 131 -13.71 5.80 -20.62
C ALA A 131 -12.61 5.68 -21.68
N ASP A 132 -11.81 6.74 -21.82
CA ASP A 132 -10.59 6.69 -22.62
C ASP A 132 -9.45 6.09 -21.78
N LEU A 133 -9.09 4.84 -22.10
CA LEU A 133 -8.07 4.09 -21.36
C LEU A 133 -6.62 4.52 -21.72
N GLY A 134 -6.43 5.33 -22.78
CA GLY A 134 -5.10 5.76 -23.23
C GLY A 134 -4.57 7.02 -22.53
N VAL A 135 -5.32 7.60 -21.60
CA VAL A 135 -5.02 8.91 -20.99
C VAL A 135 -4.21 8.78 -19.70
N ASP A 136 -4.55 7.81 -18.86
CA ASP A 136 -3.96 7.60 -17.54
C ASP A 136 -3.86 6.09 -17.28
N GLY A 137 -2.78 5.65 -16.64
CA GLY A 137 -2.61 4.28 -16.14
C GLY A 137 -3.74 3.85 -15.20
N ARG A 138 -4.28 4.80 -14.42
CA ARG A 138 -5.52 4.64 -13.65
C ARG A 138 -6.69 5.32 -14.39
N PRO A 139 -7.50 4.58 -15.15
CA PRO A 139 -8.64 5.19 -15.83
C PRO A 139 -9.67 5.68 -14.81
N THR A 140 -10.22 6.86 -15.08
CA THR A 140 -11.38 7.39 -14.35
C THR A 140 -12.66 7.06 -15.12
N VAL A 141 -13.55 6.30 -14.49
CA VAL A 141 -14.81 5.81 -15.09
C VAL A 141 -16.01 6.46 -14.42
N ARG A 142 -17.03 6.81 -15.21
CA ARG A 142 -18.30 7.37 -14.73
C ARG A 142 -19.31 6.26 -14.44
N MET A 143 -18.97 5.39 -13.48
CA MET A 143 -19.81 4.28 -13.03
C MET A 143 -19.74 4.15 -11.51
N SER A 144 -20.72 3.46 -10.92
CA SER A 144 -20.73 3.19 -9.47
C SER A 144 -19.68 2.15 -9.07
N ALA A 145 -19.31 2.11 -7.79
CA ALA A 145 -18.45 1.06 -7.24
C ALA A 145 -19.08 -0.33 -7.38
N ARG A 146 -20.39 -0.43 -7.14
CA ARG A 146 -21.19 -1.65 -7.35
C ARG A 146 -21.12 -2.15 -8.80
N ASP A 147 -21.28 -1.27 -9.79
CA ASP A 147 -21.23 -1.68 -11.20
C ASP A 147 -19.82 -2.08 -11.65
N LEU A 148 -18.79 -1.46 -11.08
CA LEU A 148 -17.39 -1.87 -11.32
C LEU A 148 -17.14 -3.27 -10.75
N LEU A 149 -17.66 -3.56 -9.55
CA LEU A 149 -17.58 -4.89 -8.96
C LEU A 149 -18.32 -5.93 -9.82
N GLU A 150 -19.53 -5.63 -10.29
CA GLU A 150 -20.27 -6.49 -11.23
C GLU A 150 -19.47 -6.76 -12.51
N THR A 151 -18.91 -5.69 -13.11
CA THR A 151 -18.08 -5.79 -14.33
C THR A 151 -16.85 -6.65 -14.11
N THR A 152 -16.26 -6.59 -12.92
CA THR A 152 -15.12 -7.41 -12.52
C THR A 152 -15.52 -8.87 -12.38
N LEU A 153 -16.59 -9.17 -11.63
CA LEU A 153 -17.07 -10.53 -11.40
C LEU A 153 -17.53 -11.21 -12.71
N ALA A 154 -18.03 -10.44 -13.67
CA ALA A 154 -18.39 -10.93 -15.00
C ALA A 154 -17.21 -11.52 -15.80
N GLN A 155 -15.96 -11.27 -15.39
CA GLN A 155 -14.76 -11.84 -16.03
C GLN A 155 -14.48 -13.31 -15.63
N GLY A 156 -15.34 -13.89 -14.79
CA GLY A 156 -15.34 -15.31 -14.48
C GLY A 156 -14.55 -15.67 -13.22
N GLU A 157 -14.33 -16.97 -13.04
CA GLU A 157 -13.66 -17.50 -11.87
C GLU A 157 -12.27 -16.91 -11.70
N GLY A 158 -11.97 -16.50 -10.47
CA GLY A 158 -10.71 -15.86 -10.13
C GLY A 158 -10.78 -14.34 -10.13
N ALA A 159 -11.66 -13.68 -10.89
CA ALA A 159 -11.73 -12.22 -10.89
C ALA A 159 -12.24 -11.66 -9.55
N PHE A 160 -11.55 -10.67 -8.99
CA PHE A 160 -11.96 -10.02 -7.74
C PHE A 160 -11.53 -8.56 -7.68
N LEU A 161 -12.17 -7.83 -6.74
CA LEU A 161 -11.92 -6.42 -6.48
C LEU A 161 -11.62 -6.22 -4.98
N VAL A 162 -10.67 -5.33 -4.69
CA VAL A 162 -10.33 -4.87 -3.34
C VAL A 162 -10.48 -3.34 -3.32
N PRO A 163 -11.30 -2.75 -2.43
CA PRO A 163 -11.32 -1.31 -2.21
C PRO A 163 -9.92 -0.83 -1.81
N ALA A 164 -9.38 0.13 -2.57
CA ALA A 164 -8.03 0.63 -2.38
C ALA A 164 -7.96 1.66 -1.24
N HIS A 165 -6.83 1.68 -0.52
CA HIS A 165 -6.45 2.64 0.54
C HIS A 165 -7.64 3.32 1.24
N VAL A 166 -8.44 2.51 1.94
CA VAL A 166 -9.85 2.81 2.27
C VAL A 166 -10.06 4.05 3.14
N TRP A 167 -9.03 4.52 3.85
CA TRP A 167 -9.09 5.68 4.73
C TRP A 167 -8.49 6.96 4.17
N THR A 168 -7.91 6.94 2.96
CA THR A 168 -7.41 8.17 2.34
C THR A 168 -8.53 9.21 2.27
N PRO A 169 -8.32 10.47 2.72
CA PRO A 169 -9.43 11.43 2.84
C PRO A 169 -10.19 11.67 1.54
N TRP A 170 -9.48 11.56 0.41
CA TRP A 170 -10.02 11.54 -0.93
C TRP A 170 -9.81 10.15 -1.52
N PHE A 171 -10.78 9.67 -2.31
CA PHE A 171 -10.68 8.39 -3.04
C PHE A 171 -10.73 7.11 -2.21
N GLY A 172 -10.57 7.16 -0.89
CA GLY A 172 -10.87 6.03 -0.01
C GLY A 172 -12.38 5.82 0.21
N VAL A 173 -12.81 4.55 0.31
CA VAL A 173 -14.24 4.22 0.52
C VAL A 173 -14.79 4.75 1.84
N PHE A 174 -13.96 4.93 2.88
CA PHE A 174 -14.32 5.57 4.15
C PHE A 174 -13.75 6.99 4.29
N GLY A 175 -13.16 7.54 3.22
CA GLY A 175 -12.54 8.86 3.23
C GLY A 175 -13.51 9.98 3.62
N SER A 176 -13.04 10.92 4.44
CA SER A 176 -13.88 12.00 5.01
C SER A 176 -14.44 13.00 3.98
N LYS A 177 -13.95 12.99 2.74
CA LYS A 177 -14.41 13.93 1.68
C LYS A 177 -15.37 13.30 0.68
N SER A 178 -15.10 12.07 0.23
CA SER A 178 -15.86 11.42 -0.85
C SER A 178 -16.40 10.03 -0.51
N GLY A 179 -16.03 9.48 0.64
CA GLY A 179 -16.36 8.12 1.08
C GLY A 179 -17.74 7.97 1.74
N PHE A 180 -18.12 6.72 1.95
CA PHE A 180 -19.33 6.24 2.62
C PHE A 180 -19.06 5.96 4.09
N ASP A 181 -20.13 5.71 4.85
CA ASP A 181 -20.03 5.29 6.26
C ASP A 181 -20.03 3.76 6.39
N THR A 182 -20.51 3.02 5.37
CA THR A 182 -20.53 1.55 5.33
C THR A 182 -20.20 1.02 3.92
N LEU A 183 -19.82 -0.27 3.82
CA LEU A 183 -19.58 -0.93 2.53
C LEU A 183 -20.89 -1.29 1.82
N GLU A 184 -21.94 -1.58 2.57
CA GLU A 184 -23.30 -1.82 2.10
C GLU A 184 -23.84 -0.60 1.33
N GLU A 185 -23.56 0.61 1.79
CA GLU A 185 -23.88 1.81 1.03
C GLU A 185 -23.08 1.92 -0.27
N CYS A 186 -21.84 1.43 -0.32
CA CYS A 186 -20.97 1.56 -1.49
C CYS A 186 -21.25 0.50 -2.57
N PHE A 187 -21.38 -0.77 -2.15
CA PHE A 187 -21.46 -1.93 -3.03
C PHE A 187 -22.86 -2.57 -3.09
N GLY A 188 -23.79 -2.16 -2.23
CA GLY A 188 -25.20 -2.58 -2.30
C GLY A 188 -25.39 -4.09 -2.20
N ASP A 189 -26.09 -4.64 -3.18
CA ASP A 189 -26.39 -6.06 -3.30
C ASP A 189 -25.15 -6.95 -3.51
N LEU A 190 -24.00 -6.36 -3.88
CA LEU A 190 -22.78 -7.10 -4.15
C LEU A 190 -21.74 -7.03 -3.02
N THR A 191 -22.07 -6.42 -1.87
CA THR A 191 -21.13 -6.26 -0.75
C THR A 191 -20.51 -7.59 -0.29
N GLU A 192 -21.25 -8.69 -0.34
CA GLU A 192 -20.75 -10.02 0.05
C GLU A 192 -19.57 -10.54 -0.81
N HIS A 193 -19.37 -9.96 -2.01
CA HIS A 193 -18.25 -10.31 -2.87
C HIS A 193 -16.96 -9.57 -2.52
N VAL A 194 -17.02 -8.56 -1.65
CA VAL A 194 -15.83 -7.89 -1.11
C VAL A 194 -15.39 -8.65 0.14
N PHE A 195 -14.18 -9.23 0.10
CA PHE A 195 -13.63 -10.04 1.20
C PHE A 195 -12.32 -9.48 1.77
N ALA A 196 -11.73 -8.48 1.12
CA ALA A 196 -10.50 -7.83 1.56
C ALA A 196 -10.58 -6.31 1.39
N LEU A 197 -9.81 -5.58 2.20
CA LEU A 197 -9.73 -4.12 2.20
C LEU A 197 -8.26 -3.70 2.28
N GLU A 198 -7.85 -2.79 1.41
CA GLU A 198 -6.50 -2.21 1.48
C GLU A 198 -6.48 -1.09 2.53
N THR A 199 -5.62 -1.22 3.56
CA THR A 199 -5.43 -0.22 4.61
C THR A 199 -4.98 1.11 4.02
N GLY A 200 -3.88 1.06 3.27
CA GLY A 200 -3.16 2.18 2.69
C GLY A 200 -2.45 3.04 3.74
N LEU A 201 -1.54 3.90 3.27
CA LEU A 201 -0.58 4.69 4.08
C LEU A 201 -1.16 5.60 5.18
N SER A 202 -2.48 5.76 5.24
CA SER A 202 -3.16 6.65 6.18
C SER A 202 -3.74 5.92 7.39
N ALA A 203 -3.79 4.59 7.36
CA ALA A 203 -4.32 3.77 8.44
C ALA A 203 -3.56 2.46 8.54
N ASP A 204 -3.56 1.86 9.72
CA ASP A 204 -3.07 0.50 9.93
C ASP A 204 -4.21 -0.39 10.45
N PRO A 205 -4.00 -1.72 10.59
CA PRO A 205 -4.99 -2.62 11.15
C PRO A 205 -5.46 -2.21 12.55
N GLY A 206 -4.60 -1.61 13.38
CA GLY A 206 -5.00 -1.09 14.70
C GLY A 206 -6.10 -0.03 14.61
N MET A 207 -6.02 0.84 13.60
CA MET A 207 -7.07 1.82 13.28
C MET A 207 -8.31 1.15 12.67
N MET A 208 -8.14 0.25 11.68
CA MET A 208 -9.25 -0.51 11.08
C MET A 208 -10.07 -1.24 12.14
N TRP A 209 -9.37 -1.80 13.13
CA TRP A 209 -9.97 -2.54 14.23
C TRP A 209 -10.69 -1.64 15.23
N GLN A 210 -11.01 -0.39 14.97
CA GLN A 210 -11.95 0.37 15.82
C GLN A 210 -13.39 0.29 15.29
N VAL A 211 -13.60 -0.30 14.11
CA VAL A 211 -14.90 -0.41 13.46
C VAL A 211 -15.25 -1.89 13.33
N SER A 212 -16.12 -2.42 14.20
CA SER A 212 -16.43 -3.86 14.24
C SER A 212 -17.07 -4.41 12.97
N GLY A 213 -17.76 -3.55 12.21
CA GLY A 213 -18.26 -3.88 10.87
C GLY A 213 -17.17 -4.29 9.87
N LEU A 214 -15.89 -4.00 10.15
CA LEU A 214 -14.77 -4.36 9.30
C LEU A 214 -14.10 -5.70 9.68
N ASP A 215 -14.51 -6.34 10.77
CA ASP A 215 -13.89 -7.59 11.27
C ASP A 215 -14.00 -8.76 10.31
N GLY A 216 -15.02 -8.74 9.44
CA GLY A 216 -15.24 -9.77 8.42
C GLY A 216 -14.25 -9.73 7.25
N TYR A 217 -13.51 -8.63 7.08
CA TYR A 217 -12.66 -8.41 5.91
C TYR A 217 -11.20 -8.70 6.18
N ARG A 218 -10.49 -9.16 5.15
CA ARG A 218 -9.06 -9.44 5.22
C ARG A 218 -8.30 -8.17 4.90
N LEU A 219 -7.50 -7.72 5.87
CA LEU A 219 -6.72 -6.50 5.71
C LEU A 219 -5.49 -6.82 4.86
N VAL A 220 -5.32 -6.06 3.79
CA VAL A 220 -4.14 -6.08 2.93
C VAL A 220 -3.52 -4.70 2.94
N SER A 221 -2.23 -4.64 2.64
CA SER A 221 -1.45 -3.42 2.62
C SER A 221 -0.47 -3.45 1.47
N TYR A 222 -0.44 -2.39 0.67
CA TYR A 222 0.32 -2.28 -0.57
C TYR A 222 0.86 -0.87 -0.74
N SER A 223 1.93 -0.73 -1.53
CA SER A 223 2.68 0.51 -1.55
C SER A 223 1.99 1.66 -2.27
N ASP A 224 1.07 1.42 -3.22
CA ASP A 224 0.63 2.44 -4.18
C ASP A 224 1.86 3.13 -4.83
N ALA A 225 2.77 2.31 -5.35
CA ALA A 225 4.06 2.76 -5.84
C ALA A 225 3.94 3.58 -7.14
N HIS A 226 4.08 4.90 -7.00
CA HIS A 226 4.29 5.87 -8.09
C HIS A 226 5.76 6.03 -8.51
N SER A 227 6.68 5.26 -7.93
CA SER A 227 8.06 5.16 -8.42
C SER A 227 8.72 3.86 -7.94
N PRO A 228 9.68 3.30 -8.69
CA PRO A 228 10.32 2.05 -8.27
C PRO A 228 10.95 2.04 -6.85
N PRO A 229 11.61 3.11 -6.37
CA PRO A 229 12.22 3.10 -5.02
C PRO A 229 11.25 2.95 -3.84
N ILE A 230 9.95 3.23 -4.03
CA ILE A 230 8.95 3.15 -2.96
C ILE A 230 8.19 1.82 -2.92
N VAL A 231 8.49 0.90 -3.85
CA VAL A 231 8.02 -0.49 -3.80
C VAL A 231 8.28 -1.09 -2.42
N GLY A 232 7.31 -1.83 -1.90
CA GLY A 232 7.43 -2.55 -0.65
C GLY A 232 7.49 -1.67 0.61
N ARG A 233 7.15 -0.37 0.54
CA ARG A 233 6.93 0.44 1.75
C ARG A 233 5.75 -0.08 2.59
N GLU A 234 4.81 -0.75 1.91
CA GLU A 234 3.70 -1.50 2.47
C GLU A 234 3.58 -2.82 1.71
N THR A 235 3.34 -3.92 2.41
CA THR A 235 3.19 -5.24 1.79
C THR A 235 2.25 -6.12 2.59
N THR A 236 1.65 -7.08 1.92
CA THR A 236 0.92 -8.18 2.56
C THR A 236 1.80 -9.42 2.59
N VAL A 237 1.83 -10.11 3.73
CA VAL A 237 2.62 -11.31 3.93
C VAL A 237 1.71 -12.52 3.81
N PHE A 238 2.01 -13.38 2.84
CA PHE A 238 1.32 -14.65 2.63
C PHE A 238 2.19 -15.81 3.10
N ASP A 239 1.58 -16.85 3.63
CA ASP A 239 2.17 -18.18 3.83
C ASP A 239 1.35 -19.23 3.07
N THR A 240 1.54 -19.26 1.75
CA THR A 240 0.83 -20.15 0.82
C THR A 240 1.77 -20.60 -0.29
N ASP A 241 1.28 -21.36 -1.27
CA ASP A 241 2.02 -21.54 -2.52
C ASP A 241 2.08 -20.22 -3.30
N LEU A 242 3.16 -19.99 -4.04
CA LEU A 242 3.30 -18.82 -4.91
C LEU A 242 2.42 -19.01 -6.17
N ASP A 243 1.13 -18.74 -6.03
CA ASP A 243 0.08 -19.03 -7.00
C ASP A 243 -1.08 -18.03 -6.85
N TYR A 244 -1.67 -17.59 -7.97
CA TYR A 244 -2.77 -16.60 -7.96
C TYR A 244 -3.96 -17.06 -7.13
N PHE A 245 -4.37 -18.31 -7.32
CA PHE A 245 -5.54 -18.88 -6.68
C PHE A 245 -5.27 -19.24 -5.22
N ALA A 246 -4.02 -19.54 -4.85
CA ALA A 246 -3.61 -19.66 -3.46
C ALA A 246 -3.75 -18.32 -2.71
N VAL A 247 -3.30 -17.22 -3.32
CA VAL A 247 -3.48 -15.86 -2.77
C VAL A 247 -4.98 -15.52 -2.66
N LEU A 248 -5.77 -15.77 -3.71
CA LEU A 248 -7.21 -15.54 -3.67
C LEU A 248 -7.91 -16.35 -2.57
N ARG A 249 -7.55 -17.62 -2.39
CA ARG A 249 -8.08 -18.46 -1.30
C ARG A 249 -7.71 -17.86 0.06
N ALA A 250 -6.46 -17.45 0.26
CA ALA A 250 -6.02 -16.83 1.51
C ALA A 250 -6.77 -15.53 1.82
N LEU A 251 -7.08 -14.71 0.83
CA LEU A 251 -7.88 -13.51 1.03
C LEU A 251 -9.35 -13.82 1.37
N ARG A 252 -9.91 -14.90 0.82
CA ARG A 252 -11.30 -15.31 1.13
C ARG A 252 -11.43 -15.99 2.50
N SER A 253 -10.54 -16.92 2.83
CA SER A 253 -10.63 -17.72 4.06
C SER A 253 -9.88 -17.08 5.23
N GLY A 254 -8.81 -16.32 4.97
CA GLY A 254 -7.80 -15.93 5.95
C GLY A 254 -6.68 -16.97 6.16
N ASP A 255 -6.85 -18.19 5.65
CA ASP A 255 -5.85 -19.24 5.77
C ASP A 255 -4.66 -18.98 4.83
N GLY A 256 -3.47 -18.83 5.41
CA GLY A 256 -2.27 -18.40 4.68
C GLY A 256 -2.13 -16.88 4.52
N LEU A 257 -3.00 -16.06 5.12
CA LEU A 257 -2.75 -14.63 5.31
C LEU A 257 -1.99 -14.41 6.62
N ALA A 258 -0.67 -14.24 6.55
CA ALA A 258 0.18 -14.14 7.74
C ALA A 258 0.13 -12.76 8.40
N GLY A 259 -0.24 -11.72 7.65
CA GLY A 259 -0.34 -10.35 8.15
C GLY A 259 0.09 -9.29 7.16
N THR A 260 0.28 -8.08 7.64
CA THR A 260 0.74 -6.94 6.84
C THR A 260 2.01 -6.28 7.40
N THR A 261 2.78 -5.68 6.52
CA THR A 261 3.80 -4.69 6.85
C THR A 261 3.25 -3.35 6.41
N GLU A 262 3.03 -2.47 7.38
CA GLU A 262 2.40 -1.16 7.22
C GLU A 262 3.45 -0.06 7.29
N PHE A 263 3.15 1.09 6.70
CA PHE A 263 3.83 2.32 7.07
C PHE A 263 3.24 2.84 8.40
N PHE A 264 3.88 3.82 9.03
CA PHE A 264 3.27 4.48 10.19
C PHE A 264 2.22 5.48 9.70
N PRO A 265 0.93 5.30 10.03
CA PRO A 265 -0.11 6.25 9.62
C PRO A 265 0.13 7.65 10.19
N GLU A 266 0.81 7.77 11.33
CA GLU A 266 1.17 9.05 11.97
C GLU A 266 2.11 9.89 11.09
N ALA A 267 2.92 9.26 10.24
CA ALA A 267 3.75 10.00 9.29
C ALA A 267 2.92 10.62 8.15
N GLY A 268 1.65 10.24 7.98
CA GLY A 268 0.74 10.76 6.98
C GLY A 268 0.43 12.26 7.14
N LYS A 269 0.15 12.95 6.03
CA LYS A 269 -0.10 14.40 5.99
C LYS A 269 -1.35 14.89 6.72
N TYR A 270 -2.28 13.99 6.95
CA TYR A 270 -3.62 14.27 7.46
C TYR A 270 -3.96 13.26 8.55
N HIS A 271 -3.00 12.89 9.39
CA HIS A 271 -3.24 11.88 10.41
C HIS A 271 -4.19 12.40 11.49
N VAL A 272 -3.77 13.45 12.21
CA VAL A 272 -4.58 14.12 13.23
C VAL A 272 -5.21 15.41 12.69
N ASP A 273 -6.15 15.97 13.45
CA ASP A 273 -6.74 17.25 13.12
C ASP A 273 -5.73 18.37 13.26
N GLY A 274 -5.86 19.40 12.42
CA GLY A 274 -5.01 20.55 12.62
C GLY A 274 -5.25 21.75 11.73
N HIS A 275 -4.44 22.77 11.99
CA HIS A 275 -4.41 24.01 11.24
C HIS A 275 -2.96 24.48 11.12
N ARG A 276 -2.35 24.14 9.97
CA ARG A 276 -0.94 24.32 9.66
C ARG A 276 -0.47 25.76 9.87
N LYS A 277 -1.27 26.74 9.43
CA LYS A 277 -0.91 28.16 9.53
C LYS A 277 -0.72 28.64 10.97
N CYS A 278 -1.34 27.96 11.94
CA CYS A 278 -1.21 28.28 13.36
C CYS A 278 -0.35 27.27 14.13
N GLY A 279 0.21 26.24 13.48
CA GLY A 279 0.96 25.17 14.15
C GLY A 279 0.12 24.35 15.14
N VAL A 280 -1.21 24.33 14.97
CA VAL A 280 -2.13 23.60 15.85
C VAL A 280 -2.30 22.18 15.34
N ARG A 281 -2.05 21.22 16.23
CA ARG A 281 -2.18 19.79 16.04
C ARG A 281 -2.94 19.22 17.23
N LEU A 282 -4.05 18.53 16.99
CA LEU A 282 -4.97 18.10 18.04
C LEU A 282 -5.44 16.67 17.78
N ASP A 283 -5.44 15.87 18.84
CA ASP A 283 -6.10 14.57 18.80
C ASP A 283 -7.63 14.76 18.70
N PRO A 284 -8.38 13.76 18.20
CA PRO A 284 -9.81 13.94 17.93
C PRO A 284 -10.63 14.35 19.16
N GLU A 285 -10.27 13.86 20.35
CA GLU A 285 -10.92 14.26 21.61
C GLU A 285 -10.71 15.75 21.92
N GLU A 286 -9.52 16.29 21.67
CA GLU A 286 -9.21 17.70 21.88
C GLU A 286 -9.97 18.59 20.89
N THR A 287 -10.04 18.17 19.61
CA THR A 287 -10.84 18.84 18.60
C THR A 287 -12.32 18.93 18.99
N ARG A 288 -12.89 17.84 19.51
CA ARG A 288 -14.28 17.81 20.00
C ARG A 288 -14.50 18.78 21.15
N LYS A 289 -13.57 18.85 22.12
CA LYS A 289 -13.63 19.82 23.24
C LYS A 289 -13.59 21.27 22.76
N LEU A 290 -12.89 21.53 21.65
CA LEU A 290 -12.76 22.86 21.04
C LEU A 290 -13.84 23.15 19.97
N GLY A 291 -14.81 22.27 19.76
CA GLY A 291 -15.90 22.47 18.81
C GLY A 291 -15.44 22.51 17.34
N GLY A 292 -14.34 21.85 17.00
CA GLY A 292 -13.86 21.77 15.62
C GLY A 292 -13.16 23.02 15.08
N VAL A 293 -12.83 23.99 15.95
CA VAL A 293 -12.18 25.25 15.56
C VAL A 293 -10.79 25.41 16.16
N CYS A 294 -9.93 26.11 15.42
CA CYS A 294 -8.58 26.43 15.83
C CYS A 294 -8.61 27.41 17.02
N PRO A 295 -7.96 27.08 18.16
CA PRO A 295 -7.98 27.93 19.35
C PRO A 295 -7.19 29.25 19.16
N VAL A 296 -6.38 29.35 18.10
CA VAL A 296 -5.56 30.54 17.80
C VAL A 296 -6.33 31.55 16.95
N CYS A 297 -7.10 31.10 15.96
CA CYS A 297 -7.69 31.99 14.94
C CYS A 297 -9.19 31.79 14.70
N GLY A 298 -9.84 30.82 15.36
CA GLY A 298 -11.27 30.54 15.25
C GLY A 298 -11.73 29.91 13.93
N ARG A 299 -10.83 29.63 12.98
CA ARG A 299 -11.18 28.93 11.73
C ARG A 299 -11.37 27.43 11.97
N THR A 300 -12.18 26.78 11.14
CA THR A 300 -12.37 25.32 11.18
C THR A 300 -11.05 24.58 10.98
N LEU A 301 -10.84 23.52 11.75
CA LEU A 301 -9.68 22.63 11.61
C LEU A 301 -9.83 21.73 10.36
N THR A 302 -8.71 21.38 9.74
CA THR A 302 -8.69 20.29 8.77
C THR A 302 -8.82 18.98 9.52
N VAL A 303 -9.88 18.22 9.21
CA VAL A 303 -10.16 16.91 9.83
C VAL A 303 -9.15 15.88 9.34
N GLY A 304 -8.51 15.20 10.29
CA GLY A 304 -7.58 14.10 10.09
C GLY A 304 -8.27 12.75 9.89
N VAL A 305 -7.49 11.77 9.46
CA VAL A 305 -7.94 10.38 9.24
C VAL A 305 -8.28 9.71 10.56
N GLN A 306 -7.55 10.00 11.64
CA GLN A 306 -7.85 9.47 12.97
C GLN A 306 -9.26 9.88 13.44
N SER A 307 -9.64 11.16 13.26
CA SER A 307 -10.99 11.63 13.58
C SER A 307 -12.06 10.92 12.73
N ARG A 308 -11.79 10.70 11.44
CA ARG A 308 -12.71 9.96 10.57
C ARG A 308 -12.87 8.49 10.98
N VAL A 309 -11.80 7.85 11.48
CA VAL A 309 -11.88 6.50 12.03
C VAL A 309 -12.71 6.52 13.32
N GLU A 310 -12.45 7.45 14.23
CA GLU A 310 -13.22 7.59 15.47
C GLU A 310 -14.70 7.89 15.23
N ASP A 311 -15.04 8.67 14.20
CA ASP A 311 -16.44 8.96 13.82
C ASP A 311 -17.21 7.68 13.45
N LEU A 312 -16.53 6.69 12.88
CA LEU A 312 -17.11 5.40 12.49
C LEU A 312 -16.86 4.29 13.52
N ALA A 313 -16.06 4.56 14.54
CA ALA A 313 -15.65 3.58 15.53
C ALA A 313 -16.80 3.20 16.48
N ASP A 314 -16.91 1.92 16.78
CA ASP A 314 -17.86 1.37 17.75
C ASP A 314 -17.16 0.69 18.94
N ARG A 315 -15.83 0.76 18.99
CA ARG A 315 -14.99 0.20 20.05
C ARG A 315 -13.68 0.98 20.22
N PRO A 316 -13.07 0.97 21.42
CA PRO A 316 -11.82 1.68 21.66
C PRO A 316 -10.65 1.06 20.88
N ALA A 317 -9.65 1.89 20.61
CA ALA A 317 -8.36 1.46 20.05
C ALA A 317 -7.66 0.41 20.95
N GLY A 318 -6.75 -0.36 20.34
CA GLY A 318 -5.88 -1.30 21.06
C GLY A 318 -6.46 -2.71 21.24
N ARG A 319 -7.64 -3.01 20.70
CA ARG A 319 -8.22 -4.35 20.71
C ARG A 319 -8.24 -4.96 19.31
N SER A 320 -7.56 -6.09 19.13
CA SER A 320 -7.61 -6.87 17.89
C SER A 320 -8.81 -7.82 17.86
N PRO A 321 -9.48 -8.02 16.71
CA PRO A 321 -10.50 -9.05 16.53
C PRO A 321 -9.92 -10.46 16.71
N ARG A 322 -10.76 -11.41 17.13
CA ARG A 322 -10.32 -12.79 17.30
C ARG A 322 -9.94 -13.39 15.94
N GLY A 323 -8.71 -13.86 15.81
CA GLY A 323 -8.22 -14.49 14.58
C GLY A 323 -7.82 -13.50 13.48
N ALA A 324 -7.75 -12.20 13.78
CA ALA A 324 -7.16 -11.23 12.87
C ALA A 324 -5.69 -11.56 12.61
N ALA A 325 -5.25 -11.39 11.37
CA ALA A 325 -3.84 -11.49 11.02
C ALA A 325 -3.04 -10.37 11.71
N GLY A 326 -1.79 -10.65 12.07
CA GLY A 326 -0.92 -9.66 12.70
C GLY A 326 -0.49 -8.56 11.74
N PHE A 327 0.10 -7.50 12.28
CA PHE A 327 0.77 -6.49 11.46
C PHE A 327 2.01 -5.94 12.16
N ARG A 328 2.85 -5.25 11.39
CA ARG A 328 3.99 -4.49 11.90
C ARG A 328 4.15 -3.21 11.11
N ASN A 329 4.33 -2.08 11.79
CA ASN A 329 4.72 -0.84 11.12
C ASN A 329 6.24 -0.82 10.92
N LEU A 330 6.69 -0.43 9.74
CA LEU A 330 8.11 -0.26 9.42
C LEU A 330 8.37 1.11 8.78
N LEU A 331 9.64 1.52 8.78
CA LEU A 331 10.14 2.61 7.95
C LEU A 331 11.04 2.04 6.85
N PRO A 332 11.04 2.64 5.64
CA PRO A 332 12.01 2.29 4.62
C PRO A 332 13.45 2.38 5.16
N LEU A 333 14.30 1.42 4.77
CA LEU A 333 15.70 1.39 5.24
C LEU A 333 16.46 2.68 4.93
N PRO A 334 16.28 3.36 3.77
CA PRO A 334 16.87 4.68 3.55
C PRO A 334 16.50 5.72 4.61
N ASP A 335 15.29 5.69 5.16
CA ASP A 335 14.85 6.65 6.18
C ASP A 335 15.52 6.36 7.53
N VAL A 336 15.63 5.08 7.91
CA VAL A 336 16.37 4.66 9.11
C VAL A 336 17.87 5.03 8.99
N VAL A 337 18.47 4.77 7.83
CA VAL A 337 19.87 5.14 7.55
C VAL A 337 20.06 6.65 7.54
N ALA A 338 19.11 7.41 7.01
CA ALA A 338 19.13 8.87 7.01
C ALA A 338 19.15 9.44 8.43
N GLU A 339 18.30 8.90 9.32
CA GLU A 339 18.26 9.25 10.73
C GLU A 339 19.61 8.97 11.41
N ILE A 340 20.19 7.79 11.18
CA ILE A 340 21.50 7.39 11.74
C ILE A 340 22.62 8.34 11.29
N LEU A 341 22.60 8.73 10.01
CA LEU A 341 23.64 9.58 9.40
C LEU A 341 23.41 11.09 9.61
N GLY A 342 22.24 11.50 10.13
CA GLY A 342 21.89 12.91 10.33
C GLY A 342 21.77 13.70 9.03
N VAL A 343 21.35 13.06 7.93
CA VAL A 343 21.20 13.67 6.60
C VAL A 343 19.87 13.30 5.96
N GLY A 344 19.50 13.91 4.84
CA GLY A 344 18.26 13.55 4.15
C GLY A 344 18.30 12.16 3.48
N PRO A 345 17.15 11.45 3.37
CA PRO A 345 17.07 10.09 2.81
C PRO A 345 17.40 10.00 1.32
N LYS A 346 17.36 11.13 0.61
CA LYS A 346 17.75 11.22 -0.82
C LYS A 346 19.23 11.54 -1.02
N SER A 347 20.04 11.58 0.04
CA SER A 347 21.45 11.91 -0.08
C SER A 347 22.27 10.75 -0.67
N LYS A 348 23.33 11.08 -1.41
CA LYS A 348 24.26 10.08 -1.96
C LYS A 348 24.88 9.19 -0.88
N LYS A 349 25.08 9.72 0.34
CA LYS A 349 25.59 8.97 1.49
C LYS A 349 24.61 7.89 1.93
N VAL A 350 23.32 8.22 2.03
CA VAL A 350 22.27 7.24 2.37
C VAL A 350 22.18 6.18 1.28
N THR A 351 22.13 6.57 0.01
CA THR A 351 22.09 5.61 -1.10
C THR A 351 23.27 4.63 -1.04
N ALA A 352 24.50 5.13 -0.90
CA ALA A 352 25.68 4.28 -0.83
C ALA A 352 25.65 3.31 0.37
N GLU A 353 25.20 3.77 1.54
CA GLU A 353 25.10 2.93 2.73
C GLU A 353 23.98 1.89 2.62
N THR A 354 22.80 2.26 2.10
CA THR A 354 21.71 1.32 1.82
C THR A 354 22.14 0.27 0.79
N ASP A 355 22.84 0.67 -0.27
CA ASP A 355 23.36 -0.26 -1.29
C ASP A 355 24.36 -1.26 -0.67
N ARG A 356 25.27 -0.78 0.20
CA ARG A 356 26.20 -1.63 0.95
C ARG A 356 25.48 -2.61 1.86
N LEU A 357 24.50 -2.15 2.63
CA LEU A 357 23.72 -3.00 3.54
C LEU A 357 22.96 -4.08 2.76
N VAL A 358 22.34 -3.74 1.63
CA VAL A 358 21.62 -4.72 0.80
C VAL A 358 22.57 -5.74 0.16
N ALA A 359 23.75 -5.29 -0.28
CA ALA A 359 24.77 -6.18 -0.83
C ALA A 359 25.30 -7.19 0.22
N THR A 360 25.41 -6.78 1.48
CA THR A 360 25.98 -7.62 2.55
C THR A 360 24.93 -8.48 3.26
N LEU A 361 23.79 -7.91 3.62
CA LEU A 361 22.77 -8.53 4.48
C LEU A 361 21.59 -9.11 3.68
N GLY A 362 21.43 -8.75 2.41
CA GLY A 362 20.30 -9.16 1.59
C GLY A 362 19.19 -8.11 1.54
N PRO A 363 17.93 -8.50 1.27
CA PRO A 363 16.88 -7.55 0.95
C PRO A 363 16.41 -6.69 2.14
N GLU A 364 15.91 -5.50 1.84
CA GLU A 364 15.48 -4.49 2.82
C GLU A 364 14.47 -5.01 3.85
N LEU A 365 13.39 -5.68 3.40
CA LEU A 365 12.35 -6.20 4.28
C LEU A 365 12.91 -7.27 5.23
N ALA A 366 13.86 -8.09 4.77
CA ALA A 366 14.53 -9.05 5.66
C ALA A 366 15.40 -8.34 6.70
N ILE A 367 16.17 -7.30 6.31
CA ILE A 367 16.96 -6.49 7.24
C ILE A 367 16.07 -5.89 8.33
N LEU A 368 14.98 -5.23 7.93
CA LEU A 368 14.08 -4.53 8.85
C LEU A 368 13.22 -5.48 9.68
N GLY A 369 12.78 -6.60 9.11
CA GLY A 369 11.74 -7.45 9.67
C GLY A 369 12.23 -8.75 10.32
N ASP A 370 13.19 -9.43 9.71
CA ASP A 370 13.35 -10.88 9.94
C ASP A 370 14.77 -11.30 10.35
N LEU A 371 15.81 -10.59 9.91
CA LEU A 371 17.20 -10.92 10.28
C LEU A 371 17.44 -10.81 11.78
N PRO A 372 18.20 -11.72 12.41
CA PRO A 372 18.63 -11.56 13.79
C PRO A 372 19.36 -10.23 14.01
N LEU A 373 19.06 -9.54 15.11
CA LEU A 373 19.70 -8.25 15.42
C LEU A 373 21.23 -8.36 15.55
N ALA A 374 21.74 -9.54 15.95
CA ALA A 374 23.19 -9.80 16.06
C ALA A 374 23.89 -9.74 14.69
N ASP A 375 23.24 -10.25 13.64
CA ASP A 375 23.79 -10.24 12.28
C ASP A 375 23.82 -8.82 11.71
N ILE A 376 22.78 -8.03 12.00
CA ILE A 376 22.73 -6.61 11.66
C ILE A 376 23.83 -5.85 12.43
N ALA A 377 23.99 -6.13 13.73
CA ALA A 377 24.96 -5.46 14.60
C ALA A 377 26.41 -5.70 14.16
N ALA A 378 26.71 -6.87 13.58
CA ALA A 378 28.02 -7.16 13.01
C ALA A 378 28.39 -6.21 11.85
N CYS A 379 27.40 -5.66 11.15
CA CYS A 379 27.58 -4.69 10.05
C CYS A 379 27.40 -3.23 10.48
N SER A 380 26.45 -2.97 11.37
CA SER A 380 26.13 -1.64 11.89
C SER A 380 25.39 -1.76 13.22
N PRO A 381 26.09 -1.58 14.37
CA PRO A 381 25.47 -1.64 15.69
C PRO A 381 24.32 -0.65 15.86
N ARG A 382 24.47 0.56 15.30
CA ARG A 382 23.46 1.62 15.39
C ARG A 382 22.21 1.32 14.55
N LEU A 383 22.37 0.63 13.41
CA LEU A 383 21.23 0.11 12.65
C LEU A 383 20.51 -1.00 13.43
N ALA A 384 21.24 -1.91 14.08
CA ALA A 384 20.64 -2.97 14.89
C ALA A 384 19.81 -2.41 16.05
N GLU A 385 20.28 -1.34 16.71
CA GLU A 385 19.51 -0.62 17.72
C GLU A 385 18.22 -0.03 17.13
N ALA A 386 18.32 0.74 16.03
CA ALA A 386 17.17 1.35 15.38
C ALA A 386 16.14 0.31 14.93
N VAL A 387 16.58 -0.79 14.33
CA VAL A 387 15.72 -1.91 13.90
C VAL A 387 15.09 -2.61 15.11
N GLY A 388 15.84 -2.83 16.19
CA GLY A 388 15.31 -3.43 17.41
C GLY A 388 14.17 -2.59 18.01
N ARG A 389 14.37 -1.27 18.09
CA ARG A 389 13.34 -0.33 18.56
C ARG A 389 12.13 -0.31 17.63
N LEU A 390 12.35 -0.27 16.31
CA LEU A 390 11.31 -0.31 15.30
C LEU A 390 10.44 -1.57 15.44
N ARG A 391 11.07 -2.76 15.56
CA ARG A 391 10.36 -4.05 15.72
C ARG A 391 9.54 -4.15 17.01
N ASN A 392 9.96 -3.47 18.07
CA ASN A 392 9.25 -3.43 19.34
C ASN A 392 8.18 -2.33 19.43
N GLY A 393 8.10 -1.45 18.43
CA GLY A 393 7.23 -0.27 18.49
C GLY A 393 7.76 0.85 19.39
N ASP A 394 9.03 0.79 19.82
CA ASP A 394 9.71 1.75 20.70
C ASP A 394 10.17 3.01 19.94
N VAL A 395 9.26 3.60 19.16
CA VAL A 395 9.52 4.77 18.29
C VAL A 395 8.81 6.02 18.82
N THR A 396 9.41 7.19 18.58
CA THR A 396 8.73 8.47 18.85
C THR A 396 7.95 8.87 17.60
N LYS A 397 6.69 9.26 17.80
CA LYS A 397 5.76 9.62 16.73
C LYS A 397 5.40 11.09 16.84
N ASP A 398 5.77 11.87 15.82
CA ASP A 398 5.31 13.24 15.63
C ASP A 398 4.27 13.25 14.52
N PRO A 399 2.96 13.19 14.84
CA PRO A 399 1.95 13.03 13.81
C PRO A 399 1.87 14.22 12.86
N GLY A 400 1.57 13.93 11.59
CA GLY A 400 1.30 14.92 10.55
C GLY A 400 -0.14 15.42 10.60
N TYR A 401 -0.35 16.62 10.05
CA TYR A 401 -1.62 17.35 10.12
C TYR A 401 -1.69 18.40 9.00
N ASP A 402 -2.91 18.70 8.53
CA ASP A 402 -3.22 19.78 7.57
C ASP A 402 -2.23 19.92 6.39
N GLY A 403 -1.82 18.79 5.81
CA GLY A 403 -0.94 18.73 4.64
C GLY A 403 0.56 18.62 4.95
N GLU A 404 0.96 18.67 6.23
CA GLU A 404 2.34 18.46 6.69
C GLU A 404 2.56 17.00 7.08
N PHE A 405 3.60 16.38 6.53
CA PHE A 405 4.00 15.03 6.92
C PHE A 405 4.45 14.98 8.38
N GLY A 406 4.07 13.91 9.07
CA GLY A 406 4.61 13.57 10.37
C GLY A 406 6.03 13.02 10.27
N ARG A 407 6.60 12.71 11.43
CA ARG A 407 7.94 12.11 11.54
C ARG A 407 7.91 10.97 12.53
N ILE A 408 8.64 9.92 12.21
CA ILE A 408 8.86 8.78 13.09
C ILE A 408 10.36 8.71 13.36
N HIS A 409 10.71 8.63 14.63
CA HIS A 409 12.09 8.58 15.08
C HIS A 409 12.35 7.20 15.70
N THR A 410 13.28 6.46 15.08
CA THR A 410 13.70 5.15 15.56
C THR A 410 14.73 5.24 16.67
N LEU A 411 15.46 6.36 16.75
CA LEU A 411 16.47 6.59 17.76
C LEU A 411 16.07 7.76 18.67
N PRO A 412 16.48 7.73 19.95
CA PRO A 412 16.34 8.89 20.81
C PRO A 412 17.11 10.09 20.22
N PRO A 413 16.63 11.32 20.42
CA PRO A 413 17.36 12.50 19.97
C PRO A 413 18.78 12.47 20.53
N MET A 414 19.77 12.74 19.66
CA MET A 414 21.15 12.86 20.10
C MET A 414 21.21 13.94 21.18
N ARG A 415 21.63 13.57 22.40
CA ARG A 415 21.91 14.55 23.44
C ARG A 415 23.01 15.49 22.91
N PRO A 416 22.85 16.82 23.06
CA PRO A 416 23.79 17.80 22.54
C PRO A 416 25.19 17.66 23.14
#